data_AF-Q46YK0-F1
#
_entry.id   AF-Q46YK0-F1
#
_cell.length_a   1.000
_cell.length_b   1.000
_cell.length_c   1.000
_cell.angle_alpha   90.00
_cell.angle_beta   90.00
_cell.angle_gamma   90.00
#
_symmetry.space_group_name_H-M   'P 1'
#
loop_
_entity.id
_entity.type
_entity.pdbx_description
1 polymer ?
#
loop_
_entity_poly.entity_id
_entity_poly.type
_entity_poly.pdbx_seq_one_letter_code
_entity_poly.pdbx_strand_id
1 'polypeptide(L)'
;MNPEPANCPLCSAAAERTRAAPRGFHYTCPSCGTFRISSGVLGCRQDIPASAREDIRRLRAYGHVPFIEVAREGVRIVPGRG
;
A
#
# COMPACT_ATOMS: atom_id res chain seq x y z
N MET A 1 -9.55 -13.75 -7.81
CA MET A 1 -8.53 -14.02 -6.78
C MET A 1 -9.19 -13.75 -5.44
N ASN A 2 -9.11 -14.70 -4.51
CA ASN A 2 -9.68 -14.52 -3.17
C ASN A 2 -8.74 -13.64 -2.33
N PRO A 3 -9.25 -12.73 -1.48
CA PRO A 3 -8.41 -12.03 -0.51
C PRO A 3 -7.77 -13.03 0.47
N GLU A 4 -6.49 -12.83 0.74
CA GLU A 4 -5.72 -13.59 1.72
C GLU A 4 -5.55 -12.76 2.99
N PRO A 5 -5.66 -13.34 4.19
CA PRO A 5 -5.37 -12.64 5.44
C PRO A 5 -3.88 -12.24 5.48
N ALA A 6 -3.60 -11.00 5.88
CA ALA A 6 -2.26 -10.45 6.00
C ALA A 6 -2.19 -9.37 7.10
N ASN A 7 -0.99 -8.97 7.48
CA ASN A 7 -0.80 -7.80 8.33
C ASN A 7 -0.62 -6.56 7.46
N CYS A 8 -1.27 -5.47 7.84
CA CYS A 8 -1.12 -4.19 7.16
C CYS A 8 0.33 -3.70 7.33
N PRO A 9 1.08 -3.44 6.25
CA PRO A 9 2.47 -2.99 6.35
C PRO A 9 2.65 -1.59 6.98
N LEU A 10 1.56 -0.85 7.22
CA LEU A 10 1.59 0.51 7.75
C LEU A 10 1.30 0.61 9.25
N CYS A 11 0.52 -0.33 9.78
CA CYS A 11 0.03 -0.27 11.16
C CYS A 11 0.02 -1.63 11.85
N SER A 12 0.48 -2.69 11.18
CA SER A 12 0.53 -4.06 11.67
C SER A 12 -0.81 -4.68 12.06
N ALA A 13 -1.93 -3.98 11.84
CA ALA A 13 -3.27 -4.50 12.09
C ALA A 13 -3.63 -5.61 11.09
N ALA A 14 -4.55 -6.48 11.48
CA ALA A 14 -5.16 -7.46 10.59
C ALA A 14 -5.77 -6.75 9.36
N ALA A 15 -5.41 -7.26 8.18
CA ALA A 15 -5.83 -6.75 6.89
C ALA A 15 -6.03 -7.91 5.92
N GLU A 16 -6.60 -7.60 4.77
CA GLU A 16 -6.70 -8.53 3.66
C GLU A 16 -5.79 -8.05 2.54
N ARG A 17 -5.15 -8.99 1.83
CA ARG A 17 -4.40 -8.68 0.62
C ARG A 17 -4.87 -9.52 -0.56
N THR A 18 -4.90 -8.93 -1.74
CA THR A 18 -5.19 -9.63 -3.00
C THR A 18 -4.09 -9.31 -3.99
N ARG A 19 -3.60 -10.30 -4.74
CA ARG A 19 -2.56 -10.06 -5.75
C ARG A 19 -3.07 -9.10 -6.83
N ALA A 20 -2.25 -8.10 -7.16
CA ALA A 20 -2.56 -7.07 -8.16
C ALA A 20 -1.54 -7.13 -9.30
N ALA A 21 -2.02 -7.20 -10.54
CA ALA A 21 -1.18 -7.15 -11.75
C ALA A 21 -0.72 -5.70 -12.03
N PRO A 22 0.47 -5.47 -12.61
CA PRO A 22 1.43 -6.47 -13.07
C PRO A 22 2.38 -7.01 -11.96
N ARG A 23 2.68 -6.25 -10.91
CA ARG A 23 3.56 -6.69 -9.80
C ARG A 23 3.21 -5.99 -8.48
N GLY A 24 2.32 -6.58 -7.68
CA GLY A 24 2.02 -6.07 -6.35
C GLY A 24 0.83 -6.74 -5.67
N PHE A 25 0.33 -6.08 -4.64
CA PHE A 25 -0.82 -6.49 -3.85
C PHE A 25 -1.73 -5.29 -3.59
N HIS A 26 -3.04 -5.51 -3.66
CA HIS A 26 -4.04 -4.64 -3.04
C HIS A 26 -4.16 -5.03 -1.58
N TYR A 27 -3.99 -4.09 -0.67
CA TYR A 27 -4.30 -4.26 0.75
C TYR A 27 -5.62 -3.56 1.06
N THR A 28 -6.43 -4.19 1.89
CA THR A 28 -7.62 -3.62 2.50
C THR A 28 -7.45 -3.70 4.01
N CYS A 29 -7.16 -2.55 4.63
CA CYS A 29 -7.01 -2.44 6.08
C CYS A 29 -8.16 -1.61 6.66
N PRO A 30 -8.82 -2.04 7.75
CA PRO A 30 -9.88 -1.25 8.38
C PRO A 30 -9.39 0.09 8.96
N SER A 31 -8.11 0.19 9.35
CA SER A 31 -7.52 1.40 9.96
C SER A 31 -6.85 2.36 8.97
N CYS A 32 -6.27 1.82 7.90
CA CYS A 32 -5.50 2.59 6.91
C CYS A 32 -6.26 2.77 5.58
N GLY A 33 -7.23 1.90 5.32
CA GLY A 33 -7.97 1.86 4.06
C GLY A 33 -7.41 0.90 3.03
N THR A 34 -7.90 1.07 1.82
CA THR A 34 -7.46 0.32 0.64
C THR A 34 -6.32 1.03 -0.06
N PHE A 35 -5.25 0.30 -0.38
CA PHE A 35 -4.10 0.82 -1.13
C PHE A 35 -3.39 -0.30 -1.88
N ARG A 36 -2.60 0.05 -2.88
CA ARG A 36 -1.71 -0.86 -3.62
C ARG A 36 -0.30 -0.78 -3.09
N ILE A 37 0.40 -1.90 -3.09
CA ILE A 37 1.84 -1.96 -2.78
C ILE A 37 2.55 -2.81 -3.82
N SER A 38 3.67 -2.31 -4.32
CA SER A 38 4.53 -3.06 -5.23
C SER A 38 5.19 -4.22 -4.49
N SER A 39 5.41 -5.36 -5.16
CA SER A 39 6.14 -6.48 -4.57
C SER A 39 7.57 -6.10 -4.14
N GLY A 40 8.18 -5.13 -4.82
CA GLY A 40 9.47 -4.58 -4.45
C GLY A 40 9.48 -3.94 -3.06
N VAL A 41 8.40 -3.26 -2.65
CA VAL A 41 8.33 -2.62 -1.32
C VAL A 41 8.25 -3.68 -0.23
N LEU A 42 7.55 -4.79 -0.48
CA LEU A 42 7.46 -5.91 0.47
C LEU A 42 8.79 -6.68 0.60
N GLY A 43 9.59 -6.72 -0.46
CA GLY A 43 10.92 -7.36 -0.46
C GLY A 43 12.06 -6.43 -0.02
N CYS A 44 11.89 -5.11 -0.17
CA CYS A 44 12.84 -4.12 0.28
C CYS A 44 12.69 -3.93 1.80
N ARG A 45 13.80 -4.04 2.52
CA ARG A 45 13.93 -3.71 3.95
C ARG A 45 13.83 -2.21 4.26
N GLN A 46 13.41 -1.39 3.28
CA GLN A 46 13.28 0.05 3.47
C GLN A 46 11.98 0.33 4.23
N ASP A 47 12.12 1.04 5.34
CA ASP A 47 11.01 1.43 6.18
C ASP A 47 10.01 2.25 5.36
N ILE A 48 8.73 1.88 5.41
CA ILE A 48 7.68 2.69 4.82
C ILE A 48 7.63 3.98 5.65
N PRO A 49 7.71 5.17 5.05
CA PRO A 49 7.80 6.40 5.82
C PRO A 49 6.60 6.56 6.75
N ALA A 50 6.82 7.11 7.95
CA ALA A 50 5.75 7.32 8.93
C ALA A 50 4.61 8.19 8.37
N SER A 51 4.91 9.10 7.44
CA SER A 51 3.94 9.92 6.72
C SER A 51 3.08 9.13 5.73
N ALA A 52 3.46 7.91 5.32
CA ALA A 52 2.73 7.12 4.33
C ALA A 52 1.26 6.93 4.69
N ARG A 53 0.95 6.76 5.98
CA ARG A 53 -0.43 6.63 6.45
C ARG A 53 -1.24 7.89 6.18
N GLU A 54 -0.65 9.07 6.39
CA GLU A 54 -1.30 10.35 6.08
C GLU A 54 -1.43 10.56 4.58
N ASP A 55 -0.38 10.30 3.79
CA ASP A 55 -0.43 10.42 2.33
C ASP A 55 -1.51 9.52 1.72
N ILE A 56 -1.62 8.28 2.19
CA ILE A 56 -2.68 7.33 1.78
C ILE A 56 -4.06 7.89 2.13
N ARG A 57 -4.24 8.43 3.34
CA ARG A 57 -5.51 9.04 3.74
C ARG A 57 -5.87 10.24 2.87
N ARG A 58 -4.90 11.12 2.58
CA ARG A 58 -5.10 12.29 1.71
C ARG A 58 -5.46 11.88 0.29
N LEU A 59 -4.69 10.99 -0.32
CA LEU A 59 -4.95 10.50 -1.68
C LEU A 59 -6.33 9.84 -1.80
N ARG A 60 -6.76 9.08 -0.79
CA ARG A 60 -8.12 8.51 -0.75
C ARG A 60 -9.21 9.57 -0.62
N ALA A 61 -9.00 10.60 0.19
CA ALA A 61 -9.95 11.72 0.31
C ALA A 61 -10.13 12.46 -1.04
N TYR A 62 -9.09 12.47 -1.87
CA TYR A 62 -9.14 12.99 -3.24
C TYR A 62 -9.69 11.99 -4.28
N GLY A 63 -10.13 10.80 -3.87
CA GLY A 63 -10.68 9.78 -4.77
C GLY A 63 -9.65 8.94 -5.53
N HIS A 64 -8.36 9.03 -5.17
CA HIS A 64 -7.33 8.18 -5.76
C HIS A 64 -7.19 6.86 -5.00
N VAL A 65 -6.77 5.81 -5.72
CA VAL A 65 -6.29 4.56 -5.12
C VAL A 65 -4.79 4.71 -4.86
N PRO A 66 -4.32 4.84 -3.60
CA PRO A 66 -2.91 5.09 -3.32
C PRO A 66 -2.06 3.90 -3.75
N PHE A 67 -0.87 4.16 -4.29
CA PHE A 67 0.09 3.14 -4.67
C PHE A 67 1.43 3.40 -3.99
N ILE A 68 1.92 2.40 -3.27
CA ILE A 68 3.21 2.39 -2.61
C ILE A 68 4.19 1.65 -3.52
N GLU A 69 5.25 2.31 -3.93
CA GLU A 69 6.27 1.73 -4.81
C GLU A 69 7.69 2.05 -4.35
N VAL A 70 8.65 1.26 -4.82
CA VAL A 70 10.07 1.53 -4.60
C VAL A 70 10.53 2.53 -5.65
N ALA A 71 11.17 3.59 -5.20
CA ALA A 71 11.86 4.60 -5.99
C ALA A 71 13.37 4.55 -5.73
N ARG A 72 14.14 5.32 -6.50
CA ARG A 72 15.61 5.41 -6.31
C ARG A 72 16.00 5.87 -4.90
N GLU A 73 15.21 6.73 -4.29
CA GLU A 73 15.51 7.36 -2.99
C GLU A 73 14.86 6.63 -1.80
N GLY A 74 14.05 5.59 -2.04
CA GLY A 74 13.31 4.95 -0.95
C GLY A 74 11.97 4.38 -1.38
N VAL A 75 11.02 4.41 -0.46
CA VAL A 75 9.61 4.14 -0.74
C VAL A 75 8.88 5.45 -1.03
N ARG A 76 8.06 5.47 -2.08
CA ARG A 76 7.19 6.60 -2.40
C ARG A 76 5.72 6.19 -2.42
N ILE A 77 4.85 7.14 -2.09
CA ILE A 77 3.40 7.01 -2.19
C ILE A 77 2.94 7.89 -3.34
N VAL A 78 2.26 7.30 -4.32
CA VAL A 78 1.75 8.01 -5.50
C VAL A 78 0.25 7.77 -5.66
N PRO A 79 -0.49 8.69 -6.31
CA PRO A 79 -1.83 8.38 -6.81
C PRO A 79 -1.71 7.26 -7.84
N GLY A 80 -2.27 6.09 -7.56
CA GLY A 80 -2.41 5.03 -8.55
C GLY A 80 -3.35 5.49 -9.65
N ARG A 81 -3.04 5.16 -10.91
CA ARG A 81 -4.01 5.26 -12.00
C ARG A 81 -5.03 4.14 -11.79
N GLY A 82 -6.28 4.55 -11.57
CA GLY A 82 -7.44 3.64 -11.56
C GLY A 82 -7.58 2.92 -12.89
#